data_AF-A0A8T3M6Z3-F1
#
_entry.id   AF-A0A8T3M6Z3-F1
#
_cell.length_a   1.000
_cell.length_b   1.000
_cell.length_c   1.000
_cell.angle_alpha   90.00
_cell.angle_beta   90.00
_cell.angle_gamma   90.00
#
_symmetry.space_group_name_H-M   'P 1'
#
loop_
_entity.id
_entity.type
_entity.pdbx_description
1 polymer ?
#
loop_
_entity_poly.entity_id
_entity_poly.type
_entity_poly.pdbx_seq_one_letter_code
_entity_poly.pdbx_strand_id
1 'polypeptide(L)'
;MGAINLLLWGAGVVLVAIGYTRARAPWARYQALKAEDENIARYESWRGGLRSHETTGASVAMSLLRRRAQMAGAVAIVGVVLIFLGFLIR
;
A
#
# COMPACT_ATOMS: atom_id res chain seq x y z
N MET A 1 15.22 13.88 -27.26
CA MET A 1 15.06 12.47 -26.79
C MET A 1 16.41 11.79 -26.71
N GLY A 2 17.16 12.06 -25.64
CA GLY A 2 18.47 11.45 -25.40
C GLY A 2 18.37 10.11 -24.67
N ALA A 3 19.50 9.41 -24.55
CA ALA A 3 19.61 8.15 -23.80
C ALA A 3 19.14 8.27 -22.34
N ILE A 4 19.29 9.46 -21.74
CA ILE A 4 18.82 9.77 -20.37
C ILE A 4 17.29 9.64 -20.26
N ASN A 5 16.53 10.10 -21.25
CA ASN A 5 15.06 10.03 -21.22
C ASN A 5 14.59 8.56 -21.26
N LEU A 6 15.24 7.74 -22.11
CA LEU A 6 14.95 6.31 -22.20
C LEU A 6 15.26 5.59 -20.88
N LEU A 7 16.38 5.93 -20.22
CA LEU A 7 16.72 5.38 -18.91
C LEU A 7 15.70 5.77 -17.84
N LEU A 8 15.28 7.04 -17.79
CA LEU A 8 14.29 7.52 -16.82
C LEU A 8 12.94 6.82 -16.98
N TRP A 9 12.48 6.65 -18.22
CA TRP A 9 11.25 5.93 -18.51
C TRP A 9 11.36 4.44 -18.16
N GLY A 10 12.43 3.79 -18.61
CA GLY A 10 12.65 2.36 -18.33
C GLY A 10 12.73 2.08 -16.84
N ALA A 11 13.56 2.83 -16.10
CA ALA A 11 13.69 2.71 -14.66
C ALA A 11 12.36 3.03 -13.95
N GLY A 12 11.66 4.08 -14.39
CA GLY A 12 10.37 4.46 -13.84
C GLY A 12 9.31 3.37 -13.99
N VAL A 13 9.17 2.78 -15.18
CA VAL A 13 8.24 1.66 -15.43
C VAL A 13 8.58 0.45 -14.55
N VAL A 14 9.87 0.11 -14.42
CA VAL A 14 10.32 -1.00 -13.56
C VAL A 14 9.95 -0.73 -12.10
N LEU A 15 10.18 0.48 -11.58
CA LEU A 15 9.82 0.82 -10.20
C LEU A 15 8.30 0.79 -9.96
N VAL A 16 7.50 1.26 -10.92
CA VAL A 16 6.03 1.15 -10.85
C VAL A 16 5.60 -0.31 -10.75
N ALA A 17 6.12 -1.17 -11.61
CA ALA A 17 5.79 -2.59 -11.62
C ALA A 17 6.18 -3.29 -10.31
N ILE A 18 7.38 -3.02 -9.79
CA ILE A 18 7.85 -3.58 -8.52
C ILE A 18 7.01 -3.06 -7.36
N GLY A 19 6.78 -1.75 -7.28
CA GLY A 19 5.99 -1.15 -6.22
C GLY A 19 4.56 -1.68 -6.18
N TYR A 20 3.91 -1.79 -7.34
CA TYR A 20 2.55 -2.33 -7.45
C TYR A 20 2.48 -3.80 -7.01
N THR A 21 3.34 -4.66 -7.56
CA THR A 21 3.33 -6.10 -7.23
C THR A 21 3.63 -6.35 -5.75
N ARG A 22 4.55 -5.57 -5.15
CA ARG A 22 4.89 -5.65 -3.72
C ARG A 22 3.81 -5.06 -2.81
N ALA A 23 3.05 -4.07 -3.26
CA ALA A 23 1.96 -3.47 -2.48
C ALA A 23 0.69 -4.32 -2.49
N ARG A 24 0.40 -5.02 -3.60
CA ARG A 24 -0.87 -5.73 -3.81
C ARG A 24 -1.16 -6.78 -2.73
N ALA A 25 -0.21 -7.66 -2.45
CA ALA A 25 -0.40 -8.75 -1.49
C ALA A 25 -0.64 -8.26 -0.04
N PRO A 26 0.20 -7.39 0.55
CA PRO A 26 -0.05 -6.88 1.90
C PRO A 26 -1.32 -6.04 1.99
N TRP A 27 -1.66 -5.27 0.94
CA TRP A 27 -2.90 -4.50 0.90
C TRP A 27 -4.14 -5.39 0.91
N ALA A 28 -4.16 -6.47 0.12
CA ALA A 28 -5.26 -7.42 0.09
C ALA A 28 -5.49 -8.07 1.47
N ARG A 29 -4.41 -8.48 2.16
CA ARG A 29 -4.49 -9.04 3.51
C ARG A 29 -4.96 -8.03 4.54
N TYR A 30 -4.49 -6.77 4.43
CA TYR A 30 -4.96 -5.69 5.28
C TYR A 30 -6.48 -5.49 5.14
N GLN A 31 -6.99 -5.45 3.90
CA GLN A 31 -8.42 -5.27 3.65
C GLN A 31 -9.25 -6.45 4.17
N ALA A 32 -8.76 -7.68 4.06
CA ALA A 32 -9.42 -8.86 4.62
C ALA A 32 -9.54 -8.75 6.15
N LEU A 33 -8.43 -8.49 6.85
CA LEU A 33 -8.43 -8.29 8.31
C LEU A 33 -9.31 -7.12 8.75
N LYS A 34 -9.32 -6.03 7.99
CA LYS A 34 -10.17 -4.87 8.27
C LYS A 34 -11.66 -5.23 8.18
N ALA A 35 -12.04 -6.01 7.18
CA ALA A 35 -13.42 -6.47 7.03
C ALA A 35 -13.86 -7.40 8.18
N GLU A 36 -12.95 -8.25 8.67
CA GLU A 36 -13.18 -9.09 9.85
C GLU A 36 -13.34 -8.25 11.12
N ASP A 37 -12.44 -7.29 11.37
CA ASP A 37 -12.50 -6.39 12.54
C ASP A 37 -13.81 -5.58 12.56
N GLU A 38 -14.24 -5.07 11.40
CA GLU A 38 -15.51 -4.37 11.26
C GLU A 38 -16.73 -5.27 11.51
N ASN A 39 -16.67 -6.54 11.10
CA ASN A 39 -17.73 -7.51 11.38
C ASN A 39 -17.83 -7.81 12.88
N ILE A 40 -16.70 -8.03 13.54
CA ILE A 40 -16.65 -8.24 14.99
C ILE A 40 -17.20 -7.00 15.70
N ALA A 41 -16.78 -5.81 15.29
CA ALA A 41 -17.27 -4.54 15.84
C ALA A 41 -18.81 -4.44 15.77
N ARG A 42 -19.39 -4.77 14.61
CA ARG A 42 -20.85 -4.80 14.43
C ARG A 42 -21.50 -5.81 15.36
N TYR A 43 -20.96 -7.02 15.44
CA TYR A 43 -21.52 -8.07 16.28
C TYR A 43 -21.45 -7.73 17.78
N GLU A 44 -20.34 -7.14 18.25
CA GLU A 44 -20.20 -6.66 19.62
C GLU A 44 -21.18 -5.53 19.94
N SER A 45 -21.34 -4.58 19.02
CA SER A 45 -22.30 -3.48 19.19
C SER A 45 -23.74 -3.97 19.32
N TRP A 46 -24.12 -4.99 18.54
CA TRP A 46 -25.45 -5.59 18.62
C TRP A 46 -25.67 -6.34 19.93
N ARG A 47 -24.63 -6.96 20.50
CA ARG A 47 -24.69 -7.68 21.78
C ARG A 47 -24.55 -6.77 23.01
N GLY A 48 -24.51 -5.45 22.84
CA GLY A 48 -24.31 -4.50 23.93
C GLY A 48 -22.92 -4.58 24.57
N GLY A 49 -21.94 -5.16 23.88
CA GLY A 49 -20.56 -5.20 24.36
C GLY A 49 -19.90 -3.82 24.25
N LEU A 50 -19.17 -3.41 25.30
CA LEU A 50 -18.26 -2.27 25.18
C LEU A 50 -17.04 -2.70 24.36
N ARG A 51 -16.77 -1.98 23.27
CA ARG A 51 -15.54 -2.18 22.48
C ARG A 51 -14.34 -1.83 23.35
N SER A 52 -13.51 -2.82 23.71
CA SER A 52 -12.23 -2.51 24.33
C SER A 52 -11.34 -1.80 23.30
N HIS A 53 -10.74 -0.67 23.69
CA HIS A 53 -9.76 0.05 22.86
C HIS A 53 -8.35 -0.53 22.99
N GLU A 54 -8.24 -1.77 23.45
CA GLU A 54 -6.95 -2.42 23.65
C GLU A 54 -6.31 -2.81 22.32
N THR A 55 -4.98 -2.73 22.30
CA THR A 55 -4.21 -3.14 21.13
C THR A 55 -4.25 -4.66 21.02
N THR A 56 -4.93 -5.17 20.01
CA THR A 56 -5.01 -6.61 19.71
C THR A 56 -3.92 -7.04 18.74
N GLY A 57 -3.60 -8.34 18.69
CA GLY A 57 -2.69 -8.88 17.68
C GLY A 57 -3.14 -8.57 16.24
N ALA A 58 -4.45 -8.54 16.00
CA ALA A 58 -5.02 -8.15 14.71
C ALA A 58 -4.72 -6.67 14.37
N SER A 59 -4.85 -5.77 15.35
CA SER A 59 -4.53 -4.34 15.15
C SER A 59 -3.04 -4.12 14.82
N VAL A 60 -2.14 -4.87 15.48
CA VAL A 60 -0.71 -4.85 15.19
C VAL A 60 -0.44 -5.39 13.78
N ALA A 61 -1.01 -6.54 13.41
CA ALA A 61 -0.87 -7.10 12.08
C ALA A 61 -1.37 -6.15 10.98
N MET A 62 -2.54 -5.52 11.18
CA MET A 62 -3.09 -4.52 10.27
C MET A 62 -2.15 -3.32 10.10
N SER A 63 -1.57 -2.79 11.19
CA SER A 63 -0.63 -1.67 11.12
C SER A 63 0.64 -2.03 10.33
N LEU A 64 1.17 -3.24 10.53
CA LEU A 64 2.36 -3.73 9.83
C LEU A 64 2.09 -3.92 8.33
N LEU A 65 0.96 -4.53 7.97
CA LEU A 65 0.56 -4.74 6.58
C LEU A 65 0.32 -3.41 5.87
N ARG A 66 -0.37 -2.47 6.53
CA ARG A 66 -0.57 -1.12 6.00
C ARG A 66 0.77 -0.43 5.74
N ARG A 67 1.71 -0.48 6.68
CA ARG A 67 3.04 0.14 6.51
C ARG A 67 3.82 -0.50 5.37
N ARG A 68 3.78 -1.82 5.22
CA ARG A 68 4.40 -2.54 4.09
C ARG A 68 3.79 -2.12 2.75
N ALA A 69 2.47 -2.04 2.67
CA ALA A 69 1.77 -1.58 1.48
C ALA A 69 2.12 -0.11 1.14
N GLN A 70 2.20 0.77 2.15
CA GLN A 70 2.58 2.17 1.97
C GLN A 70 4.02 2.32 1.46
N MET A 71 4.98 1.58 2.02
CA MET A 71 6.37 1.64 1.53
C MET A 71 6.48 1.14 0.08
N ALA A 72 5.80 0.04 -0.26
CA ALA A 72 5.77 -0.45 -1.64
C ALA A 72 5.05 0.54 -2.58
N GLY A 73 3.98 1.18 -2.11
CA GLY A 73 3.30 2.25 -2.84
C GLY A 73 4.20 3.47 -3.08
N ALA A 74 5.03 3.85 -2.10
CA ALA A 74 6.00 4.93 -2.27
C ALA A 74 7.01 4.64 -3.38
N VAL A 75 7.47 3.39 -3.50
CA VAL A 75 8.34 2.95 -4.62
C VAL A 75 7.64 3.16 -5.97
N ALA A 76 6.37 2.79 -6.07
CA ALA A 76 5.61 3.01 -7.30
C ALA A 76 5.47 4.52 -7.62
N ILE A 77 5.23 5.35 -6.61
CA ILE A 77 5.13 6.81 -6.77
C ILE A 77 6.45 7.38 -7.31
N VAL A 78 7.60 6.97 -6.76
CA VAL A 78 8.92 7.38 -7.27
C VAL A 78 9.08 6.98 -8.74
N GLY A 79 8.65 5.76 -9.11
CA GLY A 79 8.66 5.33 -10.51
C GLY A 79 7.84 6.24 -11.43
N VAL A 80 6.64 6.64 -11.00
CA VAL A 80 5.81 7.60 -11.75
C VAL A 80 6.53 8.94 -11.91
N VAL A 81 7.15 9.46 -10.85
CA VAL A 81 7.91 10.72 -10.89
C VAL A 81 9.05 10.64 -11.91
N LEU A 82 9.81 9.53 -11.96
CA LEU A 82 10.87 9.33 -12.95
C LEU A 82 10.33 9.34 -14.39
N ILE A 83 9.18 8.72 -14.64
CA ILE A 83 8.56 8.71 -15.97
C ILE A 83 8.26 10.15 -16.40
N PHE A 84 7.63 10.95 -15.53
CA PHE A 84 7.31 12.35 -15.81
C PHE A 84 8.57 13.19 -16.03
N LEU A 85 9.62 13.00 -15.25
CA LEU A 85 10.90 13.69 -15.45
C LEU A 85 11.52 13.38 -16.82
N GLY A 86 11.42 12.14 -17.29
CA GLY A 86 11.90 11.76 -18.62
C GLY A 86 11.17 12.47 -19.77
N PHE A 87 9.91 12.90 -19.55
CA PHE A 87 9.18 13.74 -20.51
C PHE A 87 9.54 15.23 -20.41
N LEU A 88 9.91 15.70 -19.21
CA LEU A 88 10.23 17.11 -18.95
C LEU A 88 11.62 17.51 -19.48
N ILE A 89 12.56 16.56 -19.53
CA ILE A 89 13.93 16.78 -20.00
C ILE A 89 13.98 16.69 -21.53
N ARG A 90 14.48 17.76 -22.18
CA ARG A 90 14.45 17.92 -23.65
C ARG A 90 15.72 17.42 -24.34
#